data_AF-A0A1H6BG97-F1
#
_entry.id   AF-A0A1H6BG97-F1
#
_cell.length_a   1.000
_cell.length_b   1.000
_cell.length_c   1.000
_cell.angle_alpha   90.00
_cell.angle_beta   90.00
_cell.angle_gamma   90.00
#
_symmetry.space_group_name_H-M   'P 1'
#
loop_
_entity.id
_entity.type
_entity.pdbx_description
1 polymer ?
#
loop_
_entity_poly.entity_id
_entity_poly.type
_entity_poly.pdbx_seq_one_letter_code
_entity_poly.pdbx_strand_id
1 'polypeptide(L)'
;MPFRSIAEPEDLARLTATFDTVWAILEEQRPVDPLSVAAERERLGHIIVTLWRADPDCDLVTKAVQQFRVGGVLLTPLPGLTKPLDL
;
A
#
# COMPACT_ATOMS: atom_id res chain seq x y z
N MET A 1 -26.33 -2.48 14.73
CA MET A 1 -25.74 -2.71 13.39
C MET A 1 -24.29 -2.27 13.45
N PRO A 2 -23.28 -3.12 13.19
CA PRO A 2 -21.89 -2.76 13.44
C PRO A 2 -21.28 -2.19 12.16
N PHE A 3 -21.54 -0.92 11.88
CA PHE A 3 -20.64 -0.14 11.04
C PHE A 3 -19.39 0.10 11.89
N ARG A 4 -18.42 -0.83 11.80
CA ARG A 4 -17.10 -0.65 12.41
C ARG A 4 -16.58 0.71 11.98
N SER A 5 -16.28 1.54 12.97
CA SER A 5 -15.82 2.93 12.91
C SER A 5 -15.40 3.40 11.53
N ILE A 6 -16.18 4.34 10.99
CA ILE A 6 -15.65 5.35 10.07
C ILE A 6 -14.41 5.90 10.80
N ALA A 7 -13.23 5.77 10.18
CA ALA A 7 -11.98 6.25 10.76
C ALA A 7 -12.20 7.65 11.36
N GLU A 8 -11.72 7.88 12.58
CA GLU A 8 -11.85 9.20 13.19
C GLU A 8 -11.15 10.23 12.27
N PRO A 9 -11.60 11.49 12.25
CA PRO A 9 -10.97 12.52 11.41
C PRO A 9 -9.45 12.63 11.67
N GLU A 10 -9.02 12.32 12.90
CA GLU A 10 -7.60 12.24 13.28
C GLU A 10 -6.85 11.09 12.58
N ASP A 11 -7.48 9.91 12.48
CA ASP A 11 -6.92 8.77 11.74
C ASP A 11 -6.81 9.09 10.24
N LEU A 12 -7.82 9.72 9.66
CA LEU A 12 -7.80 10.17 8.26
C LEU A 12 -6.68 11.18 8.01
N ALA A 13 -6.48 12.14 8.91
CA ALA A 13 -5.39 13.10 8.83
C ALA A 13 -4.03 12.40 8.91
N ARG A 14 -3.86 11.45 9.83
CA ARG A 14 -2.64 10.66 9.97
C ARG A 14 -2.35 9.81 8.74
N LEU A 15 -3.36 9.15 8.17
CA LEU A 15 -3.22 8.35 6.95
C LEU A 15 -2.81 9.21 5.75
N THR A 16 -3.40 10.41 5.63
CA THR A 16 -3.07 11.36 4.56
C THR A 16 -1.63 11.87 4.70
N ALA A 17 -1.23 12.29 5.91
CA ALA A 17 0.14 12.73 6.18
C ALA A 17 1.17 11.62 5.93
N THR A 18 0.82 10.38 6.30
CA THR A 18 1.65 9.20 6.03
C THR A 18 1.78 8.99 4.52
N PHE A 19 0.68 9.09 3.78
CA PHE A 19 0.69 8.96 2.32
C PHE A 19 1.64 9.96 1.68
N ASP A 20 1.50 11.25 1.99
CA ASP A 20 2.32 12.30 1.40
C ASP A 20 3.80 12.12 1.75
N THR A 21 4.10 11.75 3.00
CA THR A 21 5.48 11.46 3.45
C THR A 21 6.08 10.30 2.67
N VAL A 22 5.35 9.19 2.54
CA VAL A 22 5.84 8.01 1.83
C VAL A 22 6.00 8.30 0.33
N TRP A 23 5.07 9.04 -0.27
CA TRP A 23 5.14 9.42 -1.67
C TRP A 23 6.37 10.29 -1.96
N ALA A 24 6.64 11.31 -1.13
CA ALA A 24 7.82 12.14 -1.27
C ALA A 24 9.13 11.33 -1.16
N ILE A 25 9.21 10.39 -0.21
CA ILE A 25 10.36 9.48 -0.04
C ILE A 25 10.56 8.60 -1.28
N LEU A 26 9.47 8.13 -1.89
CA LEU A 26 9.53 7.30 -3.09
C LEU A 26 9.98 8.11 -4.30
N GLU A 27 9.42 9.30 -4.52
CA GLU A 27 9.80 10.20 -5.62
C GLU A 27 11.27 10.64 -5.53
N GLU A 28 11.76 10.98 -4.35
CA GLU A 28 13.16 11.38 -4.14
C GLU A 28 14.14 10.24 -4.48
N GLN A 29 13.78 9.00 -4.15
CA GLN A 29 14.66 7.84 -4.35
C GLN A 29 14.56 7.24 -5.75
N ARG A 30 13.39 7.30 -6.36
CA ARG A 30 13.15 6.83 -7.72
C ARG A 30 11.99 7.61 -8.32
N PRO A 31 12.25 8.45 -9.34
CA PRO A 31 11.19 9.11 -10.08
C PRO A 31 10.23 8.06 -10.64
N VAL A 32 8.96 8.16 -10.26
CA VAL A 32 7.88 7.31 -10.79
C VAL A 32 7.58 7.74 -12.22
N ASP A 33 7.32 6.78 -13.11
CA ASP A 33 6.92 7.09 -14.48
C ASP A 33 5.59 7.89 -14.44
N PRO A 34 5.49 9.07 -15.08
CA PRO A 34 4.26 9.86 -15.12
C PRO A 34 3.02 9.06 -15.55
N LEU A 35 3.21 8.03 -16.37
CA LEU A 35 2.14 7.13 -16.84
C LEU A 35 1.74 6.09 -15.78
N SER A 36 2.61 5.76 -14.81
CA SER A 36 2.31 4.85 -13.70
C SER A 36 1.95 5.55 -12.40
N VAL A 37 2.16 6.87 -12.27
CA VAL A 37 1.89 7.65 -11.04
C VAL A 37 0.52 7.35 -10.44
N ALA A 38 -0.54 7.36 -11.25
CA ALA A 38 -1.90 7.12 -10.75
C ALA A 38 -2.06 5.71 -10.14
N ALA A 39 -1.56 4.69 -10.84
CA ALA A 39 -1.62 3.30 -10.38
C ALA A 39 -0.73 3.07 -9.14
N GLU A 40 0.44 3.69 -9.09
CA GLU A 40 1.34 3.60 -7.95
C GLU A 40 0.80 4.33 -6.71
N ARG A 41 0.15 5.48 -6.88
CA ARG A 41 -0.55 6.17 -5.79
C ARG A 41 -1.71 5.34 -5.24
N GLU A 42 -2.51 4.73 -6.11
CA GLU A 42 -3.59 3.82 -5.67
C GLU A 42 -3.03 2.64 -4.88
N ARG A 43 -1.98 2.00 -5.39
CA ARG A 43 -1.29 0.90 -4.71
C ARG A 43 -0.74 1.32 -3.34
N LEU A 44 -0.14 2.50 -3.24
CA LEU A 44 0.37 3.02 -1.98
C LEU A 44 -0.76 3.23 -0.96
N GLY A 45 -1.89 3.80 -1.40
CA GLY A 45 -3.08 3.97 -0.56
C GLY A 45 -3.58 2.63 -0.02
N HIS A 46 -3.64 1.60 -0.86
CA HIS A 46 -4.03 0.26 -0.44
C HIS A 46 -3.09 -0.33 0.61
N ILE A 47 -1.77 -0.18 0.44
CA ILE A 47 -0.75 -0.63 1.40
C ILE A 47 -0.95 0.05 2.75
N ILE A 48 -1.06 1.38 2.77
CA ILE A 48 -1.19 2.16 4.01
C ILE A 48 -2.47 1.78 4.77
N VAL A 49 -3.61 1.68 4.08
CA VAL A 49 -4.88 1.28 4.71
C VAL A 49 -4.82 -0.15 5.25
N THR A 50 -4.16 -1.05 4.52
CA THR A 50 -4.00 -2.45 4.95
C THR A 50 -3.13 -2.57 6.19
N LEU A 51 -2.02 -1.83 6.23
CA LEU A 51 -1.12 -1.78 7.39
C LEU A 51 -1.83 -1.17 8.61
N TRP A 52 -2.54 -0.06 8.44
CA TRP A 52 -3.28 0.60 9.52
C TRP A 52 -4.41 -0.27 10.08
N ARG A 53 -5.15 -0.97 9.21
CA ARG A 53 -6.21 -1.89 9.66
C ARG A 53 -5.66 -3.09 10.44
N ALA A 54 -4.45 -3.54 10.12
CA ALA A 54 -3.81 -4.64 10.81
C ALA A 54 -3.23 -4.19 12.17
N ASP A 55 -2.61 -3.02 12.21
CA ASP A 55 -1.97 -2.45 13.38
C ASP A 55 -1.96 -0.91 13.29
N PRO A 56 -2.93 -0.21 13.92
CA PRO A 56 -3.04 1.23 13.84
C PRO A 56 -1.83 1.96 14.44
N ASP A 57 -1.20 1.41 15.48
CA ASP A 57 -0.11 2.05 16.21
C ASP A 57 1.27 1.79 15.60
N CYS A 58 1.35 1.05 14.50
CA CYS A 58 2.63 0.77 13.86
C CYS A 58 3.23 2.01 13.17
N ASP A 59 4.55 1.92 12.91
CA ASP A 59 5.25 2.85 12.03
C ASP A 59 4.82 2.63 10.56
N LEU A 60 3.72 3.29 10.20
CA LEU A 60 3.11 3.22 8.87
C LEU A 60 4.06 3.70 7.78
N VAL A 61 4.89 4.71 8.04
CA VAL A 61 5.80 5.28 7.02
C VAL A 61 6.85 4.24 6.65
N THR A 62 7.58 3.71 7.63
CA THR A 62 8.64 2.72 7.39
C THR A 62 8.08 1.46 6.76
N LYS A 63 6.97 0.93 7.28
CA LYS A 63 6.36 -0.30 6.76
C LYS A 63 5.79 -0.11 5.35
N ALA A 64 5.16 1.03 5.06
CA ALA A 64 4.60 1.30 3.74
C ALA A 64 5.70 1.44 2.68
N VAL A 65 6.79 2.14 2.99
CA VAL A 65 7.97 2.22 2.09
C VAL A 65 8.53 0.83 1.81
N GLN A 66 8.70 0.00 2.84
CA GLN A 66 9.20 -1.36 2.70
C GLN A 66 8.27 -2.23 1.84
N GLN A 67 6.96 -2.26 2.14
CA GLN A 67 6.00 -3.04 1.36
C GLN A 67 5.86 -2.53 -0.08
N PHE A 68 5.90 -1.21 -0.29
CA PHE A 68 5.82 -0.63 -1.62
C PHE A 68 6.98 -1.13 -2.49
N ARG A 69 8.20 -1.18 -1.93
CA ARG A 69 9.40 -1.68 -2.62
C ARG A 69 9.38 -3.18 -2.84
N VAL A 70 9.03 -3.96 -1.80
CA VAL A 70 9.00 -5.43 -1.88
C VAL A 70 7.97 -5.91 -2.89
N GLY A 71 6.77 -5.32 -2.90
CA GLY A 71 5.74 -5.70 -3.87
C GLY A 71 6.00 -5.18 -5.30
N GLY A 72 7.06 -4.39 -5.53
CA GLY A 72 7.58 -4.10 -6.88
C GLY A 72 8.32 -5.29 -7.51
N VAL A 73 8.61 -6.34 -6.72
CA VAL A 73 9.28 -7.58 -7.16
C VAL A 73 8.31 -8.77 -7.30
N LEU A 74 7.02 -8.62 -6.98
CA LEU A 74 6.05 -9.72 -7.04
C LEU A 74 5.11 -9.60 -8.25
N LEU A 75 5.70 -9.69 -9.45
CA LEU A 75 5.18 -10.56 -10.52
C LEU A 75 5.69 -12.00 -10.31
N THR A 76 5.83 -12.46 -9.06
CA THR A 76 5.85 -13.89 -8.81
C THR A 76 4.42 -14.40 -8.95
N PRO A 77 4.16 -15.36 -9.85
CA PRO A 77 2.83 -15.92 -10.01
C PRO A 77 2.35 -16.48 -8.67
N LEU A 78 1.07 -16.25 -8.37
CA LEU A 78 0.34 -16.93 -7.29
C LEU A 78 0.76 -18.41 -7.25
N PRO A 79 1.38 -18.91 -6.16
CA PRO A 79 1.63 -20.33 -6.01
C PRO A 79 0.29 -21.00 -5.72
N GLY A 80 -0.46 -21.31 -6.78
CA GLY A 80 -1.80 -21.89 -6.66
C GLY A 80 -2.56 -22.14 -7.96
N LEU A 81 -2.06 -21.73 -9.14
CA LEU A 81 -2.72 -22.03 -10.42
C LEU A 81 -1.94 -23.05 -11.28
N THR A 82 -1.40 -24.09 -10.65
CA THR A 82 -0.96 -25.30 -11.34
C THR A 82 -1.91 -26.44 -10.99
N LYS A 83 -3.07 -26.44 -11.64
CA LYS A 83 -3.72 -27.72 -11.95
C LYS A 83 -3.61 -27.89 -13.46
N PRO A 84 -2.82 -28.86 -13.96
CA PRO A 84 -2.88 -29.20 -15.38
C PRO A 84 -4.30 -29.67 -15.66
N LEU A 85 -4.99 -29.00 -16.58
CA LEU A 85 -6.20 -29.53 -17.15
C LEU A 85 -5.74 -30.60 -18.15
N ASP A 86 -5.69 -31.85 -17.69
CA ASP A 86 -5.66 -33.02 -18.56
C ASP A 86 -6.93 -33.01 -19.42
N LEU A 87 -6.77 -32.67 -20.70
CA LEU A 87 -7.67 -33.04 -21.79
C LEU A 87 -6.85 -33.38 -23.03
#